data_AF-A0A6N3GZD4-F1
#
_entry.id   AF-A0A6N3GZD4-F1
#
_cell.length_a   1.000
_cell.length_b   1.000
_cell.length_c   1.000
_cell.angle_alpha   90.00
_cell.angle_beta   90.00
_cell.angle_gamma   90.00
#
_symmetry.space_group_name_H-M   'P 1'
#
loop_
_entity.id
_entity.type
_entity.pdbx_description
1 polymer ?
#
loop_
_entity_poly.entity_id
_entity_poly.type
_entity_poly.pdbx_seq_one_letter_code
_entity_poly.pdbx_strand_id
1 'polypeptide(L)'
;MNLLSEFLAFFAWLSRHPRRGLEYKGFWIYLLYQNNQSAVRDPGGDWRWPVWFEVDNPGLKAFLNIEDRRQVAYYRSRLIRDGRIDYRKAGGVYQYALKPFDHKTIQTTICLEDHTSLRVWTAAGDNGMGSAKAGNPCGFWIPPALTEEERRELALKYPNDIQRFWAEQDLREQKAREEEAKWAY
;
A
#
# COMPACT_ATOMS: atom_id res chain seq x y z
N MET A 1 -0.89 10.65 7.58
CA MET A 1 -0.70 9.21 7.81
C MET A 1 0.20 8.67 6.69
N ASN A 2 1.23 7.88 7.00
CA ASN A 2 2.12 7.28 5.99
C ASN A 2 2.40 5.81 6.29
N LEU A 3 2.94 5.06 5.31
CA LEU A 3 3.16 3.62 5.41
C LEU A 3 3.94 3.21 6.66
N LEU A 4 5.04 3.92 6.96
CA LEU A 4 5.92 3.58 8.07
C LEU A 4 5.21 3.77 9.42
N SER A 5 4.53 4.91 9.62
CA SER A 5 3.80 5.20 10.85
C SER A 5 2.74 4.14 11.15
N GLU A 6 1.99 3.73 10.13
CA GLU A 6 0.91 2.74 10.26
C GLU A 6 1.48 1.33 10.48
N PHE A 7 2.58 0.98 9.80
CA PHE A 7 3.31 -0.27 10.02
C PHE A 7 3.82 -0.37 11.47
N LEU A 8 4.50 0.67 11.97
CA LEU A 8 5.01 0.69 13.35
C LEU A 8 3.86 0.59 14.37
N ALA A 9 2.75 1.30 14.14
CA ALA A 9 1.57 1.21 14.99
C ALA A 9 0.96 -0.20 15.00
N PHE A 10 0.97 -0.90 13.86
CA PHE A 10 0.54 -2.30 13.77
C PHE A 10 1.40 -3.21 14.64
N PHE A 11 2.72 -3.06 14.63
CA PHE A 11 3.61 -3.85 15.51
C PHE A 11 3.41 -3.51 17.00
N ALA A 12 3.21 -2.24 17.34
CA ALA A 12 2.86 -1.83 18.70
C ALA A 12 1.47 -2.35 19.15
N TRP A 13 0.56 -2.59 18.22
CA TRP A 13 -0.70 -3.28 18.50
C TRP A 13 -0.49 -4.79 18.65
N LEU A 14 0.31 -5.42 17.80
CA LEU A 14 0.62 -6.86 17.86
C LEU A 14 1.34 -7.26 19.16
N SER A 15 2.22 -6.40 19.70
CA SER A 15 2.90 -6.67 20.99
C SER A 15 1.91 -6.84 22.15
N ARG A 16 0.73 -6.21 22.06
CA ARG A 16 -0.38 -6.34 23.00
C ARG A 16 -1.34 -7.48 22.66
N HIS A 17 -1.18 -8.12 21.49
CA HIS A 17 -2.05 -9.17 20.95
C HIS A 17 -1.23 -10.38 20.43
N PRO A 18 -0.45 -11.07 21.28
CA PRO A 18 0.59 -12.01 20.84
C PRO A 18 0.06 -13.26 20.13
N ARG A 19 -1.22 -13.61 20.28
CA ARG A 19 -1.84 -14.83 19.69
C ARG A 19 -2.22 -14.69 18.20
N ARG A 20 -1.55 -13.83 17.44
CA ARG A 20 -1.81 -13.62 16.01
C ARG A 20 -0.75 -14.36 15.18
N GLY A 21 -1.22 -15.28 14.33
CA GLY A 21 -0.37 -16.08 13.43
C GLY A 21 0.30 -15.23 12.34
N LEU A 22 1.25 -15.83 11.62
CA LEU A 22 2.05 -15.13 10.61
C LEU A 22 1.18 -14.66 9.44
N GLU A 23 0.24 -15.49 9.01
CA GLU A 23 -0.66 -15.24 7.88
C GLU A 23 -1.63 -14.11 8.19
N TYR A 24 -2.08 -13.96 9.44
CA TYR A 24 -2.85 -12.79 9.87
C TYR A 24 -2.04 -11.50 9.71
N LYS A 25 -0.76 -11.53 10.12
CA LYS A 25 0.15 -10.39 10.02
C LYS A 25 0.44 -10.07 8.55
N GLY A 26 0.77 -11.09 7.76
CA GLY A 26 1.02 -10.99 6.33
C GLY A 26 -0.20 -10.45 5.59
N PHE A 27 -1.42 -10.88 5.95
CA PHE A 27 -2.64 -10.38 5.31
C PHE A 27 -2.75 -8.88 5.50
N TRP A 28 -2.62 -8.39 6.73
CA TRP A 28 -2.69 -6.95 6.98
C TRP A 28 -1.56 -6.17 6.30
N ILE A 29 -0.32 -6.69 6.32
CA ILE A 29 0.82 -6.05 5.65
C ILE A 29 0.61 -5.96 4.13
N TYR A 30 0.08 -7.01 3.52
CA TYR A 30 -0.26 -7.00 2.09
C TYR A 30 -1.33 -5.96 1.78
N LEU A 31 -2.35 -5.84 2.63
CA LEU A 31 -3.37 -4.79 2.48
C LEU A 31 -2.76 -3.39 2.62
N LEU A 32 -1.86 -3.17 3.60
CA LEU A 32 -1.15 -1.91 3.77
C LEU A 32 -0.36 -1.54 2.51
N TYR A 33 0.38 -2.50 1.96
CA TYR A 33 1.12 -2.32 0.73
C TYR A 33 0.18 -1.95 -0.43
N GLN A 34 -0.93 -2.67 -0.63
CA GLN A 34 -1.85 -2.40 -1.73
C GLN A 34 -2.58 -1.06 -1.58
N ASN A 35 -2.97 -0.67 -0.36
CA ASN A 35 -3.55 0.64 -0.11
C ASN A 35 -2.57 1.77 -0.44
N ASN A 36 -1.30 1.57 -0.11
CA ASN A 36 -0.25 2.52 -0.43
C ASN A 36 0.01 2.63 -1.94
N GLN A 37 -0.02 1.52 -2.68
CA GLN A 37 0.05 1.55 -4.15
C GLN A 37 -1.15 2.26 -4.78
N SER A 38 -2.30 2.22 -4.09
CA SER A 38 -3.54 2.87 -4.53
C SER A 38 -3.63 4.34 -4.07
N ALA A 39 -2.57 4.93 -3.51
CA ALA A 39 -2.57 6.32 -3.11
C ALA A 39 -2.88 7.24 -4.30
N VAL A 40 -3.63 8.31 -4.06
CA VAL A 40 -4.01 9.30 -5.07
C VAL A 40 -3.52 10.68 -4.66
N ARG A 41 -3.26 11.57 -5.62
CA ARG A 41 -3.00 12.97 -5.33
C ARG A 41 -4.31 13.73 -5.15
N ASP A 42 -4.36 14.53 -4.10
CA ASP A 42 -5.41 15.53 -3.93
C ASP A 42 -5.11 16.79 -4.77
N PRO A 43 -6.08 17.72 -4.93
CA PRO A 43 -5.86 18.96 -5.68
C PRO A 43 -4.75 19.87 -5.12
N GLY A 44 -4.38 19.70 -3.85
CA GLY A 44 -3.25 20.40 -3.23
C GLY A 44 -1.88 19.77 -3.58
N GLY A 45 -1.89 18.64 -4.29
CA GLY A 45 -0.69 17.89 -4.67
C GLY A 45 -0.23 16.88 -3.60
N ASP A 46 -0.95 16.77 -2.48
CA ASP A 46 -0.62 15.84 -1.42
C ASP A 46 -1.15 14.44 -1.73
N TRP A 47 -0.37 13.42 -1.40
CA TRP A 47 -0.79 12.04 -1.59
C TRP A 47 -1.65 11.56 -0.41
N ARG A 48 -2.83 11.03 -0.74
CA ARG A 48 -3.80 10.52 0.22
C ARG A 48 -4.12 9.07 -0.09
N TRP A 49 -4.20 8.24 0.95
CA TRP A 49 -4.68 6.88 0.78
C TRP A 49 -6.19 6.86 0.62
N PRO A 50 -6.72 6.10 -0.36
CA PRO A 50 -8.15 5.91 -0.49
C PRO A 50 -8.67 5.11 0.70
N VAL A 51 -9.91 5.41 1.10
CA VAL A 51 -10.61 4.62 2.12
C VAL A 51 -10.84 3.22 1.60
N TRP A 52 -11.37 3.08 0.38
CA TRP A 52 -11.63 1.81 -0.27
C TRP A 52 -10.65 1.59 -1.42
N PHE A 53 -9.99 0.45 -1.43
CA PHE A 53 -9.07 0.05 -2.49
C PHE A 53 -9.34 -1.40 -2.92
N GLU A 54 -8.97 -1.70 -4.15
CA GLU A 54 -9.18 -3.01 -4.76
C GLU A 54 -7.98 -3.91 -4.52
N VAL A 55 -8.27 -5.19 -4.31
CA VAL A 55 -7.24 -6.20 -4.08
C VAL A 55 -7.51 -7.41 -4.94
N ASP A 56 -6.49 -7.79 -5.71
CA ASP A 56 -6.49 -9.04 -6.44
C ASP A 56 -6.35 -10.24 -5.49
N ASN A 57 -7.30 -11.17 -5.57
CA ASN A 57 -7.37 -12.32 -4.68
C ASN A 57 -6.32 -13.41 -5.02
N PRO A 58 -6.03 -13.73 -6.30
CA PRO A 58 -4.85 -14.51 -6.68
C PRO A 58 -3.54 -13.99 -6.10
N GLY A 59 -3.23 -12.69 -6.23
CA GLY A 59 -2.03 -12.08 -5.66
C GLY A 59 -1.96 -12.19 -4.14
N LEU A 60 -3.08 -11.95 -3.45
CA LEU A 60 -3.19 -12.15 -2.00
C LEU A 60 -2.92 -13.60 -1.57
N LYS A 61 -3.50 -14.57 -2.29
CA LYS A 61 -3.30 -15.99 -2.03
C LYS A 61 -1.84 -16.40 -2.22
N ALA A 62 -1.22 -15.97 -3.32
CA ALA A 62 0.18 -16.22 -3.59
C ALA A 62 1.09 -15.62 -2.52
N PHE A 63 0.85 -14.36 -2.13
CA PHE A 63 1.61 -13.68 -1.08
C PHE A 63 1.56 -14.41 0.27
N LEU A 64 0.39 -14.94 0.64
CA LEU A 64 0.23 -15.66 1.90
C LEU A 64 0.57 -17.15 1.81
N ASN A 65 0.93 -17.65 0.62
CA ASN A 65 1.07 -19.07 0.34
C ASN A 65 -0.17 -19.88 0.78
N ILE A 66 -1.36 -19.37 0.45
CA ILE A 66 -2.67 -19.95 0.82
C ILE A 66 -3.36 -20.49 -0.42
N GLU A 67 -3.67 -21.79 -0.42
CA GLU A 67 -4.43 -22.42 -1.49
C GLU A 67 -5.94 -22.37 -1.24
N ASP A 68 -6.38 -22.53 0.02
CA ASP A 68 -7.79 -22.59 0.38
C ASP A 68 -8.42 -21.20 0.57
N ARG A 69 -9.46 -20.92 -0.21
CA ARG A 69 -10.27 -19.69 -0.08
C ARG A 69 -10.87 -19.50 1.33
N ARG A 70 -11.10 -20.59 2.07
CA ARG A 70 -11.63 -20.53 3.44
C ARG A 70 -10.63 -19.91 4.41
N GLN A 71 -9.33 -20.13 4.21
CA GLN A 71 -8.28 -19.51 5.03
C GLN A 71 -8.25 -17.98 4.80
N VAL A 72 -8.39 -17.53 3.56
CA VAL A 72 -8.54 -16.09 3.25
C VAL A 72 -9.74 -15.50 3.98
N ALA A 73 -10.90 -16.15 3.91
CA ALA A 73 -12.11 -15.71 4.61
C ALA A 73 -11.94 -15.69 6.14
N TYR A 74 -11.22 -16.68 6.70
CA TYR A 74 -10.91 -16.78 8.13
C TYR A 74 -10.06 -15.59 8.60
N TYR A 75 -8.92 -15.32 7.94
CA TYR A 75 -8.03 -14.22 8.32
C TYR A 75 -8.70 -12.87 8.15
N ARG A 76 -9.43 -12.68 7.04
CA ARG A 76 -10.26 -11.49 6.82
C ARG A 76 -11.26 -11.26 7.96
N SER A 77 -12.03 -12.29 8.33
CA SER A 77 -13.02 -12.18 9.42
C SER A 77 -12.36 -11.83 10.75
N ARG A 78 -11.13 -12.30 10.98
CA ARG A 78 -10.36 -12.00 12.18
C ARG A 78 -9.89 -10.55 12.20
N LEU A 79 -9.38 -10.03 11.09
CA LEU A 79 -9.01 -8.62 10.94
C LEU A 79 -10.21 -7.68 11.10
N ILE A 80 -11.38 -8.06 10.59
CA ILE A 80 -12.64 -7.33 10.79
C ILE A 80 -13.02 -7.31 12.28
N ARG A 81 -12.98 -8.47 12.95
CA ARG A 81 -13.28 -8.59 14.38
C ARG A 81 -12.35 -7.74 15.24
N ASP A 82 -11.08 -7.66 14.88
CA ASP A 82 -10.07 -6.84 15.55
C ASP A 82 -10.16 -5.35 15.15
N GLY A 83 -11.16 -4.98 14.35
CA GLY A 83 -11.40 -3.61 13.91
C GLY A 83 -10.24 -3.03 13.11
N ARG A 84 -9.48 -3.86 12.37
CA ARG A 84 -8.33 -3.42 11.57
C ARG A 84 -8.70 -3.12 10.12
N ILE A 85 -9.76 -3.74 9.62
CA ILE A 85 -10.24 -3.55 8.24
C ILE A 85 -11.77 -3.53 8.18
N ASP A 86 -12.30 -2.96 7.11
CA ASP A 86 -13.60 -3.32 6.54
C ASP A 86 -13.41 -4.03 5.19
N TYR A 87 -14.43 -4.76 4.76
CA TYR A 87 -14.42 -5.52 3.51
C TYR A 87 -15.78 -5.49 2.84
N ARG A 88 -15.77 -5.40 1.50
CA ARG A 88 -16.95 -5.62 0.67
C ARG A 88 -16.57 -6.29 -0.64
N LYS A 89 -17.53 -6.99 -1.23
CA LYS A 89 -17.41 -7.54 -2.59
C LYS A 89 -18.43 -6.84 -3.47
N ALA A 90 -17.97 -6.15 -4.50
CA ALA A 90 -18.82 -5.42 -5.44
C ALA A 90 -18.36 -5.71 -6.86
N GLY A 91 -19.29 -6.05 -7.76
CA GLY A 91 -18.96 -6.26 -9.19
C GLY A 91 -17.93 -7.35 -9.49
N GLY A 92 -17.75 -8.33 -8.60
CA GLY A 92 -16.69 -9.35 -8.73
C GLY A 92 -15.34 -8.96 -8.14
N VAL A 93 -15.17 -7.70 -7.73
CA VAL A 93 -13.93 -7.19 -7.15
C VAL A 93 -13.95 -7.27 -5.62
N TYR A 94 -12.79 -7.52 -5.02
CA TYR A 94 -12.60 -7.55 -3.57
C TYR A 94 -12.09 -6.19 -3.12
N GLN A 95 -12.90 -5.48 -2.34
CA GLN A 95 -12.57 -4.16 -1.84
C GLN A 95 -12.35 -4.19 -0.33
N TYR A 96 -11.32 -3.48 0.10
CA TYR A 96 -10.93 -3.39 1.50
C TYR A 96 -10.79 -1.93 1.91
N ALA A 97 -11.03 -1.67 3.19
CA ALA A 97 -10.64 -0.41 3.82
C ALA A 97 -9.76 -0.72 5.02
N LEU A 98 -8.56 -0.14 5.07
CA LEU A 98 -7.73 -0.18 6.27
C LEU A 98 -8.29 0.82 7.27
N LYS A 99 -8.35 0.42 8.54
CA LYS A 99 -8.70 1.31 9.64
C LYS A 99 -7.40 1.83 10.26
N PRO A 100 -7.11 3.14 10.13
CA PRO A 100 -5.94 3.76 10.72
C PRO A 100 -5.82 3.47 12.21
N PHE A 101 -4.58 3.30 12.69
CA PHE A 101 -4.31 3.25 14.13
C PHE A 101 -4.46 4.63 14.78
N ASP A 102 -4.16 5.71 14.05
CA ASP A 102 -4.31 7.07 14.55
C ASP A 102 -5.79 7.52 14.54
N HIS A 103 -6.34 7.72 15.73
CA HIS A 103 -7.72 8.18 15.95
C HIS A 103 -8.00 9.62 15.48
N LYS A 104 -6.94 10.40 15.19
CA LYS A 104 -7.08 11.72 14.57
C LYS A 104 -7.28 11.63 13.06
N THR A 105 -7.18 10.44 12.47
CA THR A 105 -7.43 10.24 11.05
C THR A 105 -8.93 10.24 10.77
N ILE A 106 -9.36 11.11 9.87
CA ILE A 106 -10.75 11.26 9.45
C ILE A 106 -10.90 10.89 7.97
N GLN A 107 -12.13 10.65 7.55
CA GLN A 107 -12.46 10.42 6.14
C GLN A 107 -12.97 11.71 5.52
N THR A 108 -12.37 12.11 4.40
CA THR A 108 -12.76 13.29 3.62
C THR A 108 -13.00 12.88 2.17
N THR A 109 -13.91 13.59 1.49
CA THR A 109 -14.10 13.43 0.04
C THR A 109 -13.22 14.43 -0.68
N ILE A 110 -12.42 13.95 -1.63
CA ILE A 110 -11.69 14.78 -2.59
C ILE A 110 -12.28 14.59 -3.98
N CYS A 111 -12.17 15.61 -4.81
CA CYS A 111 -12.45 15.51 -6.24
C CYS A 111 -11.11 15.42 -6.97
N LEU A 112 -10.91 14.33 -7.71
CA LEU A 112 -9.75 14.15 -8.57
C LEU A 112 -9.88 15.01 -9.84
N GLU A 113 -8.80 15.13 -10.61
CA GLU A 113 -8.76 15.92 -11.85
C GLU A 113 -9.77 15.46 -12.91
N ASP A 114 -10.07 14.16 -12.93
CA ASP A 114 -11.07 13.54 -13.79
C ASP A 114 -12.52 13.72 -13.29
N HIS A 115 -12.73 14.59 -12.30
CA HIS A 115 -13.99 14.82 -11.58
C HIS A 115 -14.53 13.62 -10.80
N THR A 116 -13.73 12.56 -10.63
CA THR A 116 -14.11 11.44 -9.77
C THR A 116 -14.06 11.87 -8.31
N SER A 117 -15.18 11.70 -7.60
CA SER A 117 -15.24 11.90 -6.15
C SER A 117 -14.78 10.65 -5.42
N LEU A 118 -13.74 10.78 -4.59
CA LEU A 118 -13.14 9.68 -3.84
C LEU A 118 -13.04 10.00 -2.35
N ARG A 119 -13.37 9.02 -1.50
CA ARG A 119 -13.12 9.11 -0.06
C ARG A 119 -11.69 8.71 0.26
N VAL A 120 -10.98 9.57 0.97
CA VAL A 120 -9.59 9.38 1.38
C VAL A 120 -9.42 9.60 2.89
N TRP A 121 -8.32 9.10 3.43
CA TRP A 121 -7.92 9.33 4.82
C TRP A 121 -7.08 10.61 4.94
N THR A 122 -7.44 11.49 5.88
CA THR A 122 -6.75 12.76 6.16
C THR A 122 -6.58 12.96 7.67
N ALA A 123 -5.67 13.83 8.09
CA ALA A 123 -5.57 14.18 9.51
C ALA A 123 -6.60 15.26 9.87
N ALA A 124 -7.23 15.15 11.04
CA ALA A 124 -8.14 16.18 11.53
C ALA A 124 -7.42 17.53 11.68
N GLY A 125 -7.91 18.57 11.00
CA GLY A 125 -7.35 19.93 11.01
C GLY A 125 -6.34 20.23 9.90
N ASP A 126 -6.11 19.29 8.99
CA ASP A 126 -5.26 19.49 7.81
C ASP A 126 -6.04 20.27 6.73
N ASN A 127 -5.98 21.61 6.77
CA ASN A 127 -6.69 22.51 5.86
C ASN A 127 -6.02 22.64 4.47
N GLY A 128 -5.42 21.56 3.95
CA GLY A 128 -4.92 21.48 2.56
C GLY A 128 -3.87 22.53 2.15
N MET A 129 -3.26 23.24 3.11
CA MET A 129 -2.31 24.32 2.86
C MET A 129 -0.93 23.92 3.37
N GLY A 130 -0.45 22.74 2.97
CA GLY A 130 0.93 22.31 3.15
C GLY A 130 1.66 22.45 1.82
N SER A 131 2.91 22.91 1.83
CA SER A 131 3.73 23.00 0.61
C SER A 131 3.77 21.62 -0.07
N ALA A 132 3.29 21.55 -1.32
CA ALA A 132 3.28 20.33 -2.12
C ALA A 132 4.67 19.66 -2.08
N LYS A 133 4.77 18.51 -1.42
CA LYS A 133 6.00 17.71 -1.45
C LYS A 133 6.02 16.94 -2.77
N ALA A 134 7.06 17.17 -3.57
CA ALA A 134 7.18 16.63 -4.93
C ALA A 134 7.14 15.09 -4.98
N GLY A 135 7.52 14.40 -3.90
CA GLY A 135 7.42 12.94 -3.76
C GLY A 135 6.30 12.51 -2.80
N ASN A 136 5.72 11.33 -3.03
CA ASN A 136 4.67 10.74 -2.18
C ASN A 136 5.18 10.54 -0.74
N PRO A 137 4.78 11.38 0.24
CA PRO A 137 5.24 11.23 1.62
C PRO A 137 4.57 10.05 2.35
N CYS A 138 3.55 9.44 1.73
CA CYS A 138 2.87 8.25 2.22
C CYS A 138 3.52 6.96 1.71
N GLY A 139 4.18 7.04 0.56
CA GLY A 139 5.01 5.98 0.00
C GLY A 139 6.36 5.94 0.69
N PHE A 140 6.74 4.75 1.18
CA PHE A 140 8.13 4.36 0.97
C PHE A 140 8.43 4.60 -0.52
N TRP A 141 9.54 5.27 -0.82
CA TRP A 141 10.00 5.50 -2.18
C TRP A 141 10.01 4.13 -2.88
N ILE A 142 9.01 3.87 -3.73
CA ILE A 142 8.93 2.68 -4.56
C ILE A 142 9.58 3.12 -5.86
N PRO A 143 10.82 2.72 -6.11
CA PRO A 143 11.49 3.19 -7.30
C PRO A 143 10.78 2.65 -8.56
N PRO A 144 10.90 3.37 -9.70
CA PRO A 144 10.06 3.23 -10.88
C PRO A 144 10.05 1.79 -11.38
N ALA A 145 8.89 1.34 -11.87
CA ALA A 145 8.72 -0.01 -12.35
C ALA A 145 9.70 -0.30 -13.50
N LEU A 146 10.38 -1.44 -13.43
CA LEU A 146 11.20 -1.94 -14.52
C LEU A 146 10.32 -2.32 -15.71
N THR A 147 10.81 -1.99 -16.91
CA THR A 147 10.18 -2.40 -18.16
C THR A 147 10.29 -3.92 -18.33
N GLU A 148 9.45 -4.48 -19.20
CA GLU A 148 9.47 -5.93 -19.48
C GLU A 148 10.80 -6.38 -20.08
N GLU A 149 11.48 -5.50 -20.81
CA GLU A 149 12.81 -5.74 -21.39
C GLU A 149 13.89 -5.80 -20.29
N GLU A 150 13.90 -4.85 -19.36
CA GLU A 150 14.83 -4.81 -18.22
C GLU A 150 14.67 -6.04 -17.32
N ARG A 151 13.43 -6.49 -17.11
CA ARG A 151 13.16 -7.72 -16.34
C ARG A 151 13.70 -8.96 -17.05
N ARG A 152 13.60 -9.04 -18.38
CA ARG A 152 14.15 -10.16 -19.17
C ARG A 152 15.67 -10.16 -19.13
N GLU A 153 16.30 -9.00 -19.24
CA GLU A 153 17.75 -8.86 -19.12
C GLU A 153 18.25 -9.28 -17.72
N LEU A 154 17.57 -8.84 -16.66
CA LEU A 154 17.88 -9.25 -15.30
C LEU A 154 17.63 -10.74 -15.05
N ALA A 155 16.59 -11.32 -15.67
CA ALA A 155 16.33 -12.75 -15.60
C ALA A 155 17.39 -13.61 -16.31
N LEU A 156 17.96 -13.12 -17.41
CA LEU A 156 19.09 -13.75 -18.09
C LEU A 156 20.39 -13.63 -17.27
N LYS A 157 20.61 -12.47 -16.64
CA LYS A 157 21.84 -12.16 -15.89
C LYS A 157 21.86 -12.79 -14.49
N TYR A 158 20.71 -12.91 -13.83
CA TYR A 158 20.56 -13.47 -12.49
C TYR A 158 19.52 -14.60 -12.49
N PRO A 159 19.96 -15.85 -12.71
CA PRO A 159 19.06 -17.02 -12.72
C PRO A 159 18.48 -17.34 -11.33
N ASN A 160 19.15 -16.89 -10.25
CA ASN A 160 18.66 -17.06 -8.88
C ASN A 160 17.63 -15.98 -8.53
N ASP A 161 16.43 -16.39 -8.13
CA ASP A 161 15.32 -15.49 -7.84
C ASP A 161 15.62 -14.43 -6.77
N ILE A 162 16.41 -14.76 -5.74
CA ILE A 162 16.77 -13.82 -4.67
C ILE A 162 17.76 -12.78 -5.19
N GLN A 163 18.75 -13.21 -5.97
CA GLN A 163 19.74 -12.30 -6.56
C GLN A 163 19.08 -11.39 -7.61
N ARG A 164 18.16 -11.94 -8.41
CA ARG A 164 17.36 -11.17 -9.36
C ARG A 164 16.53 -10.12 -8.66
N PHE A 165 15.86 -10.47 -7.56
CA PHE A 165 15.08 -9.51 -6.78
C PHE A 165 15.93 -8.32 -6.31
N TRP A 166 17.12 -8.55 -5.76
CA TRP A 166 18.01 -7.46 -5.32
C TRP A 166 18.54 -6.64 -6.48
N ALA A 167 18.94 -7.27 -7.58
CA ALA A 167 19.37 -6.56 -8.78
C ALA A 167 18.23 -5.73 -9.41
N GLU A 168 16.98 -6.20 -9.31
CA GLU A 168 15.82 -5.42 -9.68
C GLU A 168 15.66 -4.21 -8.77
N GLN A 169 15.85 -4.33 -7.45
CA GLN A 169 15.78 -3.17 -6.55
C GLN A 169 16.88 -2.14 -6.86
N ASP A 170 18.13 -2.59 -7.05
CA ASP A 170 19.26 -1.70 -7.35
C ASP A 170 19.04 -0.89 -8.65
N LEU A 171 18.53 -1.54 -9.70
CA LEU A 171 18.25 -0.89 -10.97
C LEU A 171 17.14 0.16 -10.85
N ARG A 172 16.11 -0.16 -10.06
CA ARG A 172 15.05 0.80 -9.77
C ARG A 172 15.61 1.99 -8.99
N GLU A 173 16.43 1.76 -7.97
CA GLU A 173 17.08 2.84 -7.20
C GLU A 173 17.96 3.74 -8.06
N GLN A 174 18.67 3.17 -9.03
CA GLN A 174 19.44 3.95 -10.00
C GLN A 174 18.52 4.84 -10.84
N LYS A 175 17.44 4.29 -11.39
CA LYS A 175 16.48 5.05 -12.19
C LYS A 175 15.86 6.21 -11.43
N ALA A 176 15.50 6.00 -10.17
CA ALA A 176 14.90 7.08 -9.42
C ALA A 176 15.91 8.15 -8.98
N ARG A 177 17.20 7.82 -8.80
CA ARG A 177 18.28 8.83 -8.71
C ARG A 177 18.42 9.63 -10.01
N GLU A 178 18.30 8.99 -11.16
CA GLU A 178 18.33 9.66 -12.48
C GLU A 178 17.10 10.55 -12.70
N GLU A 179 15.92 10.14 -12.23
CA GLU A 179 14.72 10.98 -12.24
C GLU A 179 14.86 12.18 -11.32
N GLU A 180 15.33 12.01 -10.08
CA GLU A 180 15.59 13.12 -9.15
C GLU A 180 16.58 14.13 -9.74
N ALA A 181 17.62 13.67 -10.43
CA ALA A 181 18.60 14.54 -11.09
C ALA A 181 18.01 15.37 -12.25
N LYS A 182 16.99 14.87 -12.96
CA LYS A 182 16.33 15.59 -14.08
C LYS A 182 15.54 16.81 -13.62
N TRP A 183 15.09 16.84 -12.36
CA TRP A 183 14.27 17.92 -11.79
C TRP A 183 15.07 18.87 -10.88
N ALA A 184 16.40 18.69 -10.78
CA ALA A 184 17.28 19.50 -9.93
C ALA A 184 17.79 20.80 -10.59
N TYR A 185 17.13 21.26 -11.66
CA TYR A 185 17.44 22.48 -12.43
C TYR A 185 16.25 23.45 -12.39
#